data_AF-A0A8J7XDW3-F1
#
_entry.id   AF-A0A8J7XDW3-F1
#
_cell.length_a   1.000
_cell.length_b   1.000
_cell.length_c   1.000
_cell.angle_alpha   90.00
_cell.angle_beta   90.00
_cell.angle_gamma   90.00
#
_symmetry.space_group_name_H-M   'P 1'
#
loop_
_entity.id
_entity.type
_entity.pdbx_description
1 polymer ?
#
loop_
_entity_poly.entity_id
_entity_poly.type
_entity_poly.pdbx_seq_one_letter_code
_entity_poly.pdbx_strand_id
1 'polypeptide(L)'
;MLDNLRAVIRRRTENPYLETRSDTGGFILMTLLREGPMSLRELEEKSFILISQVGFHGSKHEKNHPFDIPLEMETLLKEGLVTVREECYELTDQGRSTAEKSAETIERGAQWVKANIVNPKAAARNTVVADLFLAIIKLGAALLSGSVGLLADGADAAVDTGSAVAVWLGMKANREVLSTAVIVCMMEVTGVTVGYESVTKIMDIPRGMVQPLARPYLVIMVEGVALVFAALLCFYQGFTGKRFGSLALISQSIDSRNHMYVATAVIAGAVFSLVGIHFVDALIGLYVSFKIIRDGLGLSREVISSFKGEPVDFSKYEVLLERRWKAGHEDAVRTWILYLLRDGGLTREELINALERTLKRAYVPLVSEFGFAPGTGYDFKEQFEQLVTPLLAGDALKVEGDTFLLTETGSSSLKSTLKNLRFFQLD
;
A
#
# COMPACT_ATOMS: atom_id res chain seq x y z
N MET A 1 -1.47 26.25 -7.88
CA MET A 1 -1.35 24.82 -8.29
C MET A 1 -1.07 24.69 -9.78
N LEU A 2 -1.88 25.30 -10.65
CA LEU A 2 -1.68 25.32 -12.11
C LEU A 2 -0.41 26.07 -12.56
N ASP A 3 0.02 27.11 -11.86
CA ASP A 3 1.22 27.87 -12.24
C ASP A 3 2.53 27.11 -11.97
N ASN A 4 2.56 26.30 -10.91
CA ASN A 4 3.67 25.36 -10.69
C ASN A 4 3.71 24.28 -11.79
N LEU A 5 2.54 23.77 -12.20
CA LEU A 5 2.44 22.80 -13.28
C LEU A 5 2.91 23.40 -14.62
N ARG A 6 2.54 24.65 -14.91
CA ARG A 6 2.98 25.39 -16.11
C ARG A 6 4.47 25.70 -16.08
N ALA A 7 5.03 26.06 -14.93
CA ALA A 7 6.47 26.27 -14.78
C ALA A 7 7.27 24.97 -15.00
N VAL A 8 6.74 23.83 -14.55
CA VAL A 8 7.31 22.50 -14.79
C VAL A 8 7.24 22.13 -16.28
N ILE A 9 6.09 22.37 -16.93
CA ILE A 9 5.91 22.10 -18.37
C ILE A 9 6.81 23.01 -19.23
N ARG A 10 6.98 24.28 -18.84
CA ARG A 10 7.81 25.25 -19.55
C ARG A 10 9.32 24.95 -19.43
N ARG A 11 9.79 24.55 -18.24
CA ARG A 11 11.18 24.05 -18.07
C ARG A 11 11.47 22.82 -18.94
N ARG A 12 10.45 22.00 -19.19
CA ARG A 12 10.53 20.81 -20.06
C ARG A 12 10.64 21.13 -21.54
N THR A 13 10.19 22.32 -21.97
CA THR A 13 10.21 22.76 -23.37
C THR A 13 11.46 23.55 -23.75
N GLU A 14 12.09 24.23 -22.79
CA GLU A 14 13.22 25.12 -23.03
C GLU A 14 14.59 24.41 -23.05
N ASN A 15 14.70 23.16 -22.56
CA ASN A 15 15.93 22.36 -22.66
C ASN A 15 15.63 20.85 -22.79
N PRO A 16 15.60 20.28 -24.01
CA PRO A 16 15.30 18.88 -24.24
C PRO A 16 16.40 17.91 -23.76
N TYR A 17 17.57 18.43 -23.35
CA TYR A 17 18.66 17.67 -22.74
C TYR A 17 18.66 17.70 -21.20
N LEU A 18 17.66 18.35 -20.58
CA LEU A 18 17.27 18.03 -19.20
C LEU A 18 16.49 16.70 -19.23
N GLU A 19 17.18 15.65 -19.68
CA GLU A 19 16.67 14.29 -19.61
C GLU A 19 16.36 14.00 -18.14
N THR A 20 15.14 13.51 -17.90
CA THR A 20 14.92 12.55 -16.83
C THR A 20 15.90 11.42 -17.09
N ARG A 21 17.08 11.55 -16.50
CA ARG A 21 18.09 10.50 -16.44
C ARG A 21 17.40 9.20 -16.02
N SER A 22 17.84 8.07 -16.55
CA SER A 22 17.24 6.79 -16.20
C SER A 22 17.19 6.64 -14.67
N ASP A 23 16.13 6.04 -14.15
CA ASP A 23 16.00 5.76 -12.71
C ASP A 23 17.24 5.00 -12.19
N THR A 24 17.88 4.21 -13.07
CA THR A 24 19.14 3.49 -12.88
C THR A 24 20.36 4.41 -12.73
N GLY A 25 20.54 5.40 -13.61
CA GLY A 25 21.68 6.32 -13.55
C GLY A 25 21.63 7.21 -12.31
N GLY A 26 20.43 7.64 -11.91
CA GLY A 26 20.21 8.32 -10.64
C GLY A 26 20.57 7.45 -9.43
N PHE A 27 20.15 6.17 -9.45
CA PHE A 27 20.48 5.18 -8.43
C PHE A 27 22.00 4.97 -8.29
N ILE A 28 22.71 4.74 -9.40
CA ILE A 28 24.17 4.50 -9.39
C ILE A 28 24.90 5.70 -8.81
N LEU A 29 24.62 6.90 -9.30
CA LEU A 29 25.29 8.11 -8.83
C LEU A 29 25.07 8.36 -7.33
N MET A 30 23.84 8.20 -6.84
CA MET A 30 23.53 8.35 -5.42
C MET A 30 24.24 7.30 -4.57
N THR A 31 24.36 6.08 -5.09
CA THR A 31 25.08 4.99 -4.42
C THR A 31 26.56 5.33 -4.28
N LEU A 32 27.22 5.72 -5.37
CA LEU A 32 28.63 6.14 -5.37
C LEU A 32 28.87 7.37 -4.48
N LEU A 33 27.91 8.29 -4.41
CA LEU A 33 28.01 9.49 -3.57
C LEU A 33 28.00 9.16 -2.06
N ARG A 34 27.17 8.20 -1.65
CA ARG A 34 26.93 7.88 -0.23
C ARG A 34 27.85 6.81 0.32
N GLU A 35 28.22 5.82 -0.49
CA GLU A 35 29.03 4.66 -0.09
C GLU A 35 30.48 4.76 -0.57
N GLY A 36 30.76 5.62 -1.55
CA GLY A 36 32.10 5.80 -2.12
C GLY A 36 32.38 4.92 -3.34
N PRO A 37 33.65 4.82 -3.76
CA PRO A 37 34.08 4.01 -4.89
C PRO A 37 33.69 2.54 -4.76
N MET A 38 33.21 1.92 -5.84
CA MET A 38 32.84 0.50 -5.84
C MET A 38 32.94 -0.15 -7.22
N SER A 39 33.06 -1.48 -7.22
CA SER A 39 33.13 -2.32 -8.40
C SER A 39 31.76 -2.48 -9.10
N LEU A 40 31.78 -2.96 -10.35
CA LEU A 40 30.54 -3.29 -11.08
C LEU A 40 29.68 -4.30 -10.32
N ARG A 41 30.33 -5.31 -9.74
CA ARG A 41 29.69 -6.39 -8.98
C ARG A 41 28.96 -5.85 -7.74
N GLU A 42 29.56 -4.90 -7.02
CA GLU A 42 28.92 -4.28 -5.85
C GLU A 42 27.71 -3.41 -6.23
N LEU A 43 27.76 -2.74 -7.39
CA LEU A 43 26.62 -1.98 -7.93
C LEU A 43 25.47 -2.90 -8.37
N GLU A 44 25.78 -4.03 -8.99
CA GLU A 44 24.81 -5.08 -9.34
C GLU A 44 24.17 -5.69 -8.10
N GLU A 45 24.96 -5.95 -7.04
CA GLU A 45 24.45 -6.43 -5.76
C GLU A 45 23.48 -5.43 -5.13
N LYS A 46 23.81 -4.14 -5.10
CA LYS A 46 22.92 -3.11 -4.54
C LYS A 46 21.64 -2.92 -5.33
N SER A 47 21.70 -2.99 -6.65
CA SER A 47 20.49 -2.93 -7.49
C SER A 47 19.64 -4.19 -7.36
N PHE A 48 20.26 -5.36 -7.16
CA PHE A 48 19.53 -6.59 -6.81
C PHE A 48 18.81 -6.46 -5.45
N ILE A 49 19.41 -5.78 -4.45
CA ILE A 49 18.71 -5.47 -3.17
C ILE A 49 17.47 -4.63 -3.45
N LEU A 50 17.60 -3.58 -4.26
CA LEU A 50 16.48 -2.71 -4.61
C LEU A 50 15.34 -3.49 -5.28
N ILE A 51 15.64 -4.28 -6.32
CA ILE A 51 14.63 -4.94 -7.14
C ILE A 51 13.95 -6.09 -6.37
N SER A 52 14.71 -6.87 -5.60
CA SER A 52 14.17 -7.97 -4.78
C SER A 52 13.18 -7.48 -3.71
N GLN A 53 13.35 -6.25 -3.21
CA GLN A 53 12.50 -5.67 -2.16
C GLN A 53 11.24 -5.00 -2.70
N VAL A 54 11.32 -4.38 -3.88
CA VAL A 54 10.16 -3.71 -4.51
C VAL A 54 9.19 -4.75 -5.15
N GLY A 55 9.57 -6.04 -5.16
CA GLY A 55 8.68 -7.12 -5.59
C GLY A 55 8.50 -7.19 -7.11
N PHE A 56 9.44 -6.60 -7.89
CA PHE A 56 9.50 -6.75 -9.34
C PHE A 56 9.89 -8.20 -9.70
N HIS A 57 8.96 -9.14 -9.52
CA HIS A 57 9.03 -10.44 -10.14
C HIS A 57 8.66 -10.23 -11.60
N GLY A 58 9.67 -10.17 -12.47
CA GLY A 58 9.53 -9.82 -13.88
C GLY A 58 8.34 -10.51 -14.55
N SER A 59 7.40 -9.70 -15.04
CA SER A 59 6.45 -10.15 -16.06
C SER A 59 7.27 -10.61 -17.27
N LYS A 60 7.02 -11.83 -17.76
CA LYS A 60 7.71 -12.47 -18.90
C LYS A 60 7.64 -11.67 -20.22
N HIS A 61 6.99 -10.51 -20.27
CA HIS A 61 6.60 -9.83 -21.49
C HIS A 61 7.22 -8.45 -21.78
N GLU A 62 8.08 -7.88 -20.93
CA GLU A 62 8.72 -6.59 -21.23
C GLU A 62 10.21 -6.75 -21.57
N LYS A 63 10.58 -6.38 -22.80
CA LYS A 63 11.96 -6.42 -23.31
C LYS A 63 12.88 -5.33 -22.74
N ASN A 64 12.32 -4.35 -22.02
CA ASN A 64 13.06 -3.24 -21.41
C ASN A 64 13.00 -3.36 -19.88
N HIS A 65 13.96 -4.07 -19.29
CA HIS A 65 14.11 -4.08 -17.84
C HIS A 65 14.77 -2.77 -17.37
N PRO A 66 14.22 -2.09 -16.34
CA PRO A 66 14.66 -0.74 -15.94
C PRO A 66 15.96 -0.67 -15.11
N PHE A 67 16.82 -1.70 -15.11
CA PHE A 67 18.07 -1.72 -14.33
C PHE A 67 19.17 -2.57 -15.01
N ASP A 68 19.66 -2.12 -16.16
CA ASP A 68 20.86 -2.70 -16.79
C ASP A 68 22.09 -1.90 -16.32
N ILE A 69 22.72 -2.36 -15.23
CA ILE A 69 23.85 -1.65 -14.61
C ILE A 69 25.04 -1.53 -15.57
N PRO A 70 25.51 -2.59 -16.27
CA PRO A 70 26.61 -2.46 -17.23
C PRO A 70 26.35 -1.42 -18.34
N LEU A 71 25.15 -1.44 -18.94
CA LEU A 71 24.78 -0.50 -20.00
C LEU A 71 24.72 0.94 -19.49
N GLU A 72 24.14 1.14 -18.30
CA GLU A 72 24.06 2.45 -17.68
C GLU A 72 25.47 2.97 -17.31
N MET A 73 26.35 2.12 -16.77
CA MET A 73 27.73 2.48 -16.46
C MET A 73 28.51 2.94 -17.71
N GLU A 74 28.32 2.30 -18.87
CA GLU A 74 28.92 2.75 -20.13
C GLU A 74 28.44 4.17 -20.51
N THR A 75 27.18 4.47 -20.25
CA THR A 75 26.59 5.79 -20.48
C THR A 75 27.18 6.83 -19.52
N LEU A 76 27.27 6.50 -18.23
CA LEU A 76 27.86 7.38 -17.20
C LEU A 76 29.34 7.71 -17.45
N LEU A 77 30.10 6.76 -17.99
CA LEU A 77 31.48 6.96 -18.42
C LEU A 77 31.55 7.89 -19.65
N LYS A 78 30.69 7.69 -20.66
CA LYS A 78 30.62 8.55 -21.85
C LYS A 78 30.25 9.99 -21.51
N GLU A 79 29.39 10.18 -20.51
CA GLU A 79 28.98 11.49 -20.00
C GLU A 79 30.04 12.18 -19.12
N GLY A 80 31.13 11.48 -18.76
CA GLY A 80 32.19 12.02 -17.91
C GLY A 80 31.79 12.20 -16.44
N LEU A 81 30.77 11.46 -15.99
CA LEU A 81 30.21 11.59 -14.64
C LEU A 81 30.80 10.56 -13.66
N VAL A 82 31.41 9.50 -14.21
CA VAL A 82 32.12 8.47 -13.46
C VAL A 82 33.48 8.22 -14.13
N THR A 83 34.47 7.83 -13.35
CA THR A 83 35.81 7.40 -13.81
C THR A 83 36.19 6.08 -13.18
N VAL A 84 37.06 5.30 -13.82
CA VAL A 84 37.56 4.03 -13.28
C VAL A 84 38.95 4.24 -12.64
N ARG A 85 39.13 3.79 -11.40
CA ARG A 85 40.42 3.69 -10.70
C ARG A 85 40.49 2.36 -9.96
N GLU A 86 41.58 1.62 -10.15
CA GLU A 86 41.81 0.34 -9.45
C GLU A 86 40.61 -0.62 -9.52
N GLU A 87 40.00 -0.76 -10.71
CA GLU A 87 38.78 -1.57 -10.96
C GLU A 87 37.49 -1.08 -10.26
N CYS A 88 37.54 0.06 -9.57
CA CYS A 88 36.40 0.73 -8.94
C CYS A 88 35.94 1.95 -9.72
N TYR A 89 34.64 2.21 -9.69
CA TYR A 89 34.02 3.39 -10.25
C TYR A 89 33.96 4.52 -9.23
N GLU A 90 34.47 5.70 -9.59
CA GLU A 90 34.48 6.91 -8.77
C GLU A 90 33.74 8.04 -9.46
N LEU A 91 33.08 8.90 -8.68
CA LEU A 91 32.45 10.11 -9.21
C LEU A 91 33.48 11.16 -9.62
N THR A 92 33.28 11.78 -10.79
CA THR A 92 33.96 13.03 -11.13
C THR A 92 33.35 14.20 -10.36
N ASP A 93 33.97 15.39 -10.37
CA ASP A 93 33.38 16.58 -9.75
C ASP A 93 32.00 16.91 -10.34
N GLN A 94 31.85 16.74 -11.65
CA GLN A 94 30.56 16.90 -12.34
C GLN A 94 29.58 15.79 -11.95
N GLY A 95 30.06 14.54 -11.81
CA GLY A 95 29.31 13.40 -11.28
C GLY A 95 28.76 13.65 -9.88
N ARG A 96 29.62 14.15 -8.97
CA ARG A 96 29.28 14.48 -7.58
C ARG A 96 28.19 15.55 -7.50
N SER A 97 28.35 16.66 -8.24
CA SER A 97 27.32 17.71 -8.26
C SER A 97 25.97 17.20 -8.80
N THR A 98 26.02 16.29 -9.77
CA THR A 98 24.80 15.70 -10.33
C THR A 98 24.16 14.70 -9.37
N ALA A 99 24.96 13.89 -8.70
CA ALA A 99 24.51 12.95 -7.67
C ALA A 99 23.84 13.69 -6.49
N GLU A 100 24.40 14.82 -6.06
CA GLU A 100 23.84 15.66 -4.99
C GLU A 100 22.47 16.23 -5.36
N LYS A 101 22.29 16.70 -6.60
CA LYS A 101 20.98 17.17 -7.10
C LYS A 101 19.94 16.07 -7.15
N SER A 102 20.34 14.87 -7.60
CA SER A 102 19.47 13.68 -7.62
C SER A 102 19.07 13.28 -6.20
N ALA A 103 20.03 13.24 -5.28
CA ALA A 103 19.79 12.93 -3.87
C ALA A 103 18.85 13.94 -3.22
N GLU A 104 19.07 15.24 -3.41
CA GLU A 104 18.23 16.29 -2.85
C GLU A 104 16.79 16.22 -3.39
N THR A 105 16.61 15.91 -4.68
CA THR A 105 15.28 15.78 -5.29
C THR A 105 14.51 14.60 -4.69
N ILE A 106 15.17 13.45 -4.57
CA ILE A 106 14.57 12.24 -3.98
C ILE A 106 14.31 12.43 -2.49
N GLU A 107 15.24 13.05 -1.75
CA GLU A 107 15.10 13.33 -0.32
C GLU A 107 13.92 14.27 -0.03
N ARG A 108 13.78 15.37 -0.81
CA ARG A 108 12.62 16.27 -0.73
C ARG A 108 11.31 15.52 -1.03
N GLY A 109 11.30 14.67 -2.05
CA GLY A 109 10.15 13.84 -2.40
C GLY A 109 9.79 12.87 -1.26
N ALA A 110 10.78 12.19 -0.70
CA ALA A 110 10.61 11.26 0.41
C ALA A 110 10.13 11.96 1.68
N GLN A 111 10.67 13.13 2.01
CA GLN A 111 10.20 13.96 3.13
C GLN A 111 8.74 14.40 2.93
N TRP A 112 8.37 14.80 1.71
CA TRP A 112 6.98 15.15 1.40
C TRP A 112 6.03 13.95 1.56
N VAL A 113 6.40 12.78 1.04
CA VAL A 113 5.61 11.53 1.19
C VAL A 113 5.51 11.13 2.66
N LYS A 114 6.61 11.18 3.41
CA LYS A 114 6.62 10.92 4.86
C LYS A 114 5.67 11.87 5.59
N ALA A 115 5.69 13.16 5.26
CA ALA A 115 4.87 14.17 5.92
C ALA A 115 3.38 14.10 5.54
N ASN A 116 3.05 13.83 4.28
CA ASN A 116 1.69 14.02 3.73
C ASN A 116 0.95 12.73 3.38
N ILE A 117 1.64 11.59 3.32
CA ILE A 117 1.03 10.30 2.96
C ILE A 117 1.26 9.32 4.11
N VAL A 118 2.50 9.09 4.51
CA VAL A 118 2.82 8.00 5.44
C VAL A 118 2.65 8.41 6.92
N ASN A 119 2.60 9.71 7.23
CA ASN A 119 2.30 10.17 8.58
C ASN A 119 0.88 9.75 9.01
N PRO A 120 0.67 9.18 10.21
CA PRO A 120 -0.64 8.75 10.66
C PRO A 120 -1.74 9.83 10.59
N LYS A 121 -1.41 11.08 10.94
CA LYS A 121 -2.36 12.22 10.86
C LYS A 121 -2.73 12.54 9.42
N ALA A 122 -1.75 12.47 8.52
CA ALA A 122 -1.99 12.72 7.11
C ALA A 122 -2.76 11.57 6.46
N ALA A 123 -2.49 10.32 6.86
CA ALA A 123 -3.26 9.17 6.43
C ALA A 123 -4.73 9.24 6.86
N ALA A 124 -5.00 9.55 8.13
CA ALA A 124 -6.36 9.76 8.60
C ALA A 124 -7.08 10.89 7.82
N ARG A 125 -6.39 12.02 7.57
CA ARG A 125 -6.94 13.11 6.76
C ARG A 125 -7.26 12.67 5.34
N ASN A 126 -6.33 11.98 4.68
CA ASN A 126 -6.49 11.55 3.29
C ASN A 126 -7.62 10.51 3.17
N THR A 127 -7.78 9.62 4.15
CA THR A 127 -8.93 8.71 4.28
C THR A 127 -10.24 9.48 4.29
N VAL A 128 -10.40 10.45 5.21
CA VAL A 128 -11.64 11.23 5.32
C VAL A 128 -12.00 11.96 4.02
N VAL A 129 -10.99 12.49 3.31
CA VAL A 129 -11.23 13.15 2.01
C VAL A 129 -11.69 12.15 0.95
N ALA A 130 -11.10 10.95 0.92
CA ALA A 130 -11.49 9.90 -0.01
C ALA A 130 -12.91 9.38 0.28
N ASP A 131 -13.24 9.12 1.55
CA ASP A 131 -14.56 8.63 1.97
C ASP A 131 -15.65 9.66 1.69
N LEU A 132 -15.38 10.96 1.92
CA LEU A 132 -16.29 12.05 1.57
C LEU A 132 -16.59 12.06 0.06
N PHE A 133 -15.56 11.94 -0.76
CA PHE A 133 -15.69 11.92 -2.20
C PHE A 133 -16.53 10.73 -2.67
N LEU A 134 -16.28 9.53 -2.12
CA LEU A 134 -17.06 8.34 -2.40
C LEU A 134 -18.53 8.50 -1.97
N ALA A 135 -18.78 9.02 -0.77
CA ALA A 135 -20.13 9.23 -0.26
C ALA A 135 -20.95 10.14 -1.19
N ILE A 136 -20.37 11.25 -1.66
CA ILE A 136 -21.03 12.17 -2.59
C ILE A 136 -21.42 11.47 -3.90
N ILE A 137 -20.49 10.71 -4.49
CA ILE A 137 -20.75 10.03 -5.77
C ILE A 137 -21.78 8.91 -5.58
N LYS A 138 -21.65 8.10 -4.51
CA LYS A 138 -22.58 7.01 -4.20
C LYS A 138 -24.01 7.54 -4.00
N LEU A 139 -24.19 8.55 -3.14
CA LEU A 139 -25.51 9.15 -2.89
C LEU A 139 -26.10 9.78 -4.16
N GLY A 140 -25.30 10.50 -4.94
CA GLY A 140 -25.75 11.06 -6.21
C GLY A 140 -26.23 9.98 -7.19
N ALA A 141 -25.47 8.90 -7.32
CA ALA A 141 -25.83 7.77 -8.18
C ALA A 141 -27.00 6.95 -7.63
N ALA A 142 -27.16 6.82 -6.32
CA ALA A 142 -28.29 6.18 -5.67
C ALA A 142 -29.60 6.88 -6.05
N LEU A 143 -29.65 8.21 -5.93
CA LEU A 143 -30.81 9.02 -6.27
C LEU A 143 -31.16 8.90 -7.77
N LEU A 144 -30.16 8.85 -8.65
CA LEU A 144 -30.36 8.76 -10.10
C LEU A 144 -30.75 7.35 -10.57
N SER A 145 -30.38 6.31 -9.83
CA SER A 145 -30.64 4.91 -10.19
C SER A 145 -31.86 4.33 -9.47
N GLY A 146 -32.27 4.93 -8.36
CA GLY A 146 -33.27 4.40 -7.45
C GLY A 146 -32.78 3.20 -6.64
N SER A 147 -31.46 2.93 -6.58
CA SER A 147 -30.90 1.82 -5.80
C SER A 147 -30.92 2.13 -4.31
N VAL A 148 -31.58 1.26 -3.54
CA VAL A 148 -31.64 1.36 -2.07
C VAL A 148 -30.38 0.75 -1.45
N GLY A 149 -29.79 -0.27 -2.08
CA GLY A 149 -28.48 -0.79 -1.68
C GLY A 149 -27.39 0.29 -1.75
N LEU A 150 -27.28 0.98 -2.88
CA LEU A 150 -26.33 2.08 -3.08
C LEU A 150 -26.65 3.30 -2.18
N LEU A 151 -27.93 3.56 -1.92
CA LEU A 151 -28.34 4.61 -0.99
C LEU A 151 -27.86 4.28 0.43
N ALA A 152 -28.03 3.05 0.87
CA ALA A 152 -27.61 2.57 2.18
C ALA A 152 -26.08 2.65 2.34
N ASP A 153 -25.34 2.18 1.34
CA ASP A 153 -23.88 2.21 1.35
C ASP A 153 -23.31 3.64 1.29
N GLY A 154 -23.89 4.49 0.43
CA GLY A 154 -23.54 5.92 0.38
C GLY A 154 -23.85 6.66 1.69
N ALA A 155 -24.93 6.27 2.36
CA ALA A 155 -25.30 6.80 3.67
C ALA A 155 -24.33 6.37 4.78
N ASP A 156 -23.93 5.09 4.80
CA ASP A 156 -22.91 4.56 5.73
C ASP A 156 -21.59 5.35 5.57
N ALA A 157 -21.11 5.51 4.33
CA ALA A 157 -19.90 6.28 4.06
C ALA A 157 -20.00 7.78 4.44
N ALA A 158 -21.19 8.38 4.26
CA ALA A 158 -21.43 9.77 4.66
C ALA A 158 -21.40 9.94 6.18
N VAL A 159 -21.94 8.96 6.91
CA VAL A 159 -21.92 8.87 8.36
C VAL A 159 -20.49 8.74 8.88
N ASP A 160 -19.67 7.89 8.28
CA ASP A 160 -18.27 7.70 8.68
C ASP A 160 -17.47 9.00 8.50
N THR A 161 -17.69 9.67 7.37
CA THR A 161 -17.09 10.98 7.08
C THR A 161 -17.56 12.05 8.07
N GLY A 162 -18.87 12.13 8.32
CA GLY A 162 -19.47 13.07 9.27
C GLY A 162 -18.95 12.86 10.68
N SER A 163 -18.75 11.60 11.07
CA SER A 163 -18.15 11.20 12.35
C SER A 163 -16.76 11.80 12.53
N ALA A 164 -15.89 11.65 11.54
CA ALA A 164 -14.53 12.20 11.58
C ALA A 164 -14.53 13.74 11.63
N VAL A 165 -15.41 14.40 10.87
CA VAL A 165 -15.51 15.86 10.85
C VAL A 165 -16.02 16.40 12.20
N ALA A 166 -17.05 15.80 12.78
CA ALA A 166 -17.58 16.33 14.02
C ALA A 166 -16.70 16.02 15.24
N VAL A 167 -15.95 14.92 15.24
CA VAL A 167 -14.85 14.74 16.22
C VAL A 167 -13.84 15.88 16.11
N TRP A 168 -13.43 16.26 14.88
CA TRP A 168 -12.51 17.36 14.67
C TRP A 168 -13.06 18.72 15.13
N LEU A 169 -14.31 19.03 14.79
CA LEU A 169 -14.99 20.26 15.24
C LEU A 169 -15.21 20.28 16.76
N GLY A 170 -15.56 19.13 17.33
CA GLY A 170 -15.75 18.91 18.75
C GLY A 170 -14.51 19.23 19.57
N MET A 171 -13.34 18.70 19.14
CA MET A 171 -12.04 19.00 19.75
C MET A 171 -11.72 20.49 19.67
N LYS A 172 -11.97 21.12 18.52
CA LYS A 172 -11.69 22.55 18.32
C LYS A 172 -12.60 23.46 19.17
N ALA A 173 -13.83 23.02 19.44
CA ALA A 173 -14.84 23.80 20.15
C ALA A 173 -14.97 23.44 21.64
N ASN A 174 -14.18 22.49 22.17
CA ASN A 174 -14.37 21.87 23.49
C ASN A 174 -15.81 21.37 23.71
N ARG A 175 -16.45 20.85 22.65
CA ARG A 175 -17.85 20.36 22.64
C ARG A 175 -17.97 18.98 21.98
N GLU A 176 -16.96 18.14 22.15
CA GLU A 176 -16.85 16.80 21.56
C GLU A 176 -18.12 15.96 21.72
N VAL A 177 -18.68 15.95 22.92
CA VAL A 177 -19.87 15.17 23.24
C VAL A 177 -21.13 15.64 22.49
N LEU A 178 -21.30 16.97 22.33
CA LEU A 178 -22.44 17.54 21.60
C LEU A 178 -22.33 17.26 20.09
N SER A 179 -21.13 17.36 19.53
CA SER A 179 -20.88 17.02 18.11
C SER A 179 -21.13 15.55 17.82
N THR A 180 -20.67 14.64 18.69
CA THR A 180 -20.89 13.20 18.55
C THR A 180 -22.37 12.85 18.67
N ALA A 181 -23.11 13.47 19.61
CA ALA A 181 -24.55 13.24 19.76
C ALA A 181 -25.36 13.63 18.50
N VAL A 182 -24.98 14.72 17.82
CA VAL A 182 -25.64 15.14 16.57
C VAL A 182 -25.42 14.11 15.45
N ILE A 183 -24.19 13.60 15.29
CA ILE A 183 -23.90 12.58 14.27
C ILE A 183 -24.72 11.33 14.54
N VAL A 184 -24.70 10.84 15.78
CA VAL A 184 -25.41 9.63 16.18
C VAL A 184 -26.92 9.75 15.91
N CYS A 185 -27.51 10.92 16.17
CA CYS A 185 -28.90 11.20 15.80
C CYS A 185 -29.11 11.16 14.28
N MET A 186 -28.22 11.75 13.49
CA MET A 186 -28.28 11.67 12.02
C MET A 186 -28.13 10.23 11.50
N MET A 187 -27.27 9.42 12.12
CA MET A 187 -27.10 7.99 11.81
C MET A 187 -28.41 7.22 12.02
N GLU A 188 -29.04 7.41 13.17
CA GLU A 188 -30.31 6.75 13.49
C GLU A 188 -31.42 7.16 12.51
N VAL A 189 -31.55 8.46 12.22
CA VAL A 189 -32.52 8.97 11.23
C VAL A 189 -32.25 8.37 9.85
N THR A 190 -30.99 8.33 9.43
CA THR A 190 -30.60 7.81 8.11
C THR A 190 -30.85 6.31 8.02
N GLY A 191 -30.43 5.56 9.03
CA GLY A 191 -30.64 4.12 9.14
C GLY A 191 -32.12 3.76 9.08
N VAL A 192 -32.98 4.47 9.84
CA VAL A 192 -34.44 4.29 9.81
C VAL A 192 -35.02 4.63 8.44
N THR A 193 -34.58 5.73 7.82
CA THR A 193 -35.09 6.17 6.50
C THR A 193 -34.76 5.15 5.41
N VAL A 194 -33.50 4.73 5.32
CA VAL A 194 -33.05 3.69 4.38
C VAL A 194 -33.74 2.36 4.66
N GLY A 195 -33.94 2.02 5.94
CA GLY A 195 -34.65 0.81 6.35
C GLY A 195 -36.11 0.82 5.92
N TYR A 196 -36.80 1.95 6.08
CA TYR A 196 -38.16 2.16 5.61
C TYR A 196 -38.27 1.99 4.09
N GLU A 197 -37.38 2.62 3.31
CA GLU A 197 -37.31 2.46 1.85
C GLU A 197 -37.03 1.00 1.44
N SER A 198 -36.19 0.30 2.20
CA SER A 198 -35.89 -1.11 1.93
C SER A 198 -37.11 -2.00 2.21
N VAL A 199 -37.77 -1.82 3.35
CA VAL A 199 -38.96 -2.59 3.75
C VAL A 199 -40.13 -2.34 2.78
N THR A 200 -40.38 -1.09 2.41
CA THR A 200 -41.45 -0.74 1.45
C THR A 200 -41.23 -1.43 0.11
N LYS A 201 -40.02 -1.39 -0.45
CA LYS A 201 -39.69 -2.14 -1.68
C LYS A 201 -39.83 -3.65 -1.52
N ILE A 202 -39.49 -4.20 -0.35
CA ILE A 202 -39.69 -5.64 -0.08
C ILE A 202 -41.18 -5.99 0.00
N MET A 203 -42.00 -5.13 0.61
CA MET A 203 -43.45 -5.31 0.70
C MET A 203 -44.16 -5.20 -0.66
N ASP A 204 -43.53 -4.58 -1.65
CA ASP A 204 -44.02 -4.51 -3.02
C ASP A 204 -43.68 -5.75 -3.87
N ILE A 205 -42.82 -6.66 -3.37
CA ILE A 205 -42.49 -7.95 -4.01
C ILE A 205 -43.75 -8.80 -4.25
N PRO A 206 -44.58 -9.12 -3.23
CA PRO A 206 -45.75 -9.97 -3.42
C PRO A 206 -46.83 -9.31 -4.29
N ARG A 207 -46.76 -7.98 -4.46
CA ARG A 207 -47.69 -7.20 -5.29
C ARG A 207 -47.26 -7.09 -6.74
N GLY A 208 -46.07 -7.60 -7.10
CA GLY A 208 -45.51 -7.51 -8.44
C GLY A 208 -45.15 -6.08 -8.87
N MET A 209 -45.01 -5.15 -7.91
CA MET A 209 -44.76 -3.72 -8.18
C MET A 209 -43.29 -3.33 -8.07
N VAL A 210 -42.38 -4.29 -7.88
CA VAL A 210 -40.95 -4.00 -7.78
C VAL A 210 -40.43 -3.54 -9.12
N GLN A 211 -40.16 -2.23 -9.21
CA GLN A 211 -39.60 -1.67 -10.42
C GLN A 211 -38.12 -2.05 -10.57
N PRO A 212 -37.65 -2.30 -11.80
CA PRO A 212 -36.23 -2.43 -12.06
C PRO A 212 -35.48 -1.16 -11.65
N LEU A 213 -34.19 -1.31 -11.40
CA LEU A 213 -33.31 -0.15 -11.23
C LEU A 213 -33.38 0.71 -12.50
N ALA A 214 -33.49 2.03 -12.34
CA ALA A 214 -33.56 2.93 -13.49
C ALA A 214 -32.24 2.92 -14.28
N ARG A 215 -31.11 2.78 -13.59
CA ARG A 215 -29.75 2.83 -14.15
C ARG A 215 -28.81 1.82 -13.47
N PRO A 216 -29.00 0.50 -13.65
CA PRO A 216 -28.18 -0.52 -13.01
C PRO A 216 -26.68 -0.43 -13.38
N TYR A 217 -26.34 -0.05 -14.62
CA TYR A 217 -24.94 0.15 -15.02
C TYR A 217 -24.25 1.31 -14.28
N LEU A 218 -24.99 2.36 -13.91
CA LEU A 218 -24.45 3.46 -13.10
C LEU A 218 -24.07 2.96 -11.71
N VAL A 219 -24.92 2.12 -11.10
CA VAL A 219 -24.66 1.50 -9.80
C VAL A 219 -23.41 0.64 -9.86
N ILE A 220 -23.30 -0.25 -10.87
CA ILE A 220 -22.12 -1.11 -11.07
C ILE A 220 -20.85 -0.29 -11.26
N MET A 221 -20.90 0.79 -12.07
CA MET A 221 -19.74 1.64 -12.32
C MET A 221 -19.28 2.35 -11.04
N VAL A 222 -20.20 2.98 -10.31
CA VAL A 222 -19.88 3.74 -9.09
C VAL A 222 -19.36 2.83 -8.00
N GLU A 223 -20.02 1.69 -7.77
CA GLU A 223 -19.55 0.72 -6.78
C GLU A 223 -18.27 0.02 -7.20
N GLY A 224 -18.05 -0.19 -8.50
CA GLY A 224 -16.79 -0.72 -9.00
C GLY A 224 -15.62 0.23 -8.70
N VAL A 225 -15.82 1.53 -8.89
CA VAL A 225 -14.83 2.55 -8.48
C VAL A 225 -14.66 2.56 -6.96
N ALA A 226 -15.75 2.54 -6.20
CA ALA A 226 -15.71 2.53 -4.74
C ALA A 226 -14.97 1.30 -4.19
N LEU A 227 -15.18 0.12 -4.77
CA LEU A 227 -14.51 -1.12 -4.41
C LEU A 227 -12.99 -1.03 -4.58
N VAL A 228 -12.53 -0.44 -5.68
CA VAL A 228 -11.09 -0.21 -5.92
C VAL A 228 -10.53 0.76 -4.90
N PHE A 229 -11.21 1.88 -4.65
CA PHE A 229 -10.77 2.84 -3.63
C PHE A 229 -10.74 2.24 -2.23
N ALA A 230 -11.77 1.49 -1.83
CA ALA A 230 -11.84 0.80 -0.55
C ALA A 230 -10.71 -0.22 -0.39
N ALA A 231 -10.35 -0.94 -1.45
CA ALA A 231 -9.19 -1.84 -1.44
C ALA A 231 -7.87 -1.09 -1.26
N LEU A 232 -7.69 0.03 -1.97
CA LEU A 232 -6.50 0.88 -1.85
C LEU A 232 -6.38 1.50 -0.46
N LEU A 233 -7.49 2.01 0.09
CA LEU A 233 -7.57 2.57 1.44
C LEU A 233 -7.28 1.50 2.49
N CYS A 234 -7.88 0.32 2.37
CA CYS A 234 -7.64 -0.82 3.24
C CYS A 234 -6.14 -1.15 3.32
N PHE A 235 -5.46 -1.23 2.17
CA PHE A 235 -4.02 -1.45 2.12
C PHE A 235 -3.22 -0.29 2.73
N TYR A 236 -3.51 0.93 2.32
CA TYR A 236 -2.82 2.14 2.75
C TYR A 236 -2.90 2.38 4.26
N GLN A 237 -4.11 2.28 4.81
CA GLN A 237 -4.39 2.43 6.24
C GLN A 237 -3.78 1.27 7.03
N GLY A 238 -3.89 0.04 6.52
CA GLY A 238 -3.32 -1.14 7.17
C GLY A 238 -1.79 -1.08 7.25
N PHE A 239 -1.15 -0.65 6.16
CA PHE A 239 0.30 -0.43 6.09
C PHE A 239 0.73 0.65 7.08
N THR A 240 0.11 1.82 7.01
CA THR A 240 0.47 2.98 7.85
C THR A 240 0.16 2.72 9.32
N GLY A 241 -0.99 2.10 9.62
CA GLY A 241 -1.40 1.75 10.97
C GLY A 241 -0.40 0.83 11.66
N LYS A 242 0.07 -0.22 10.98
CA LYS A 242 1.08 -1.13 11.55
C LYS A 242 2.42 -0.44 11.76
N ARG A 243 2.88 0.30 10.75
CA ARG A 243 4.19 0.96 10.77
C ARG A 243 4.36 1.92 11.94
N PHE A 244 3.28 2.59 12.34
CA PHE A 244 3.30 3.58 13.41
C PHE A 244 2.53 3.16 14.67
N GLY A 245 2.12 1.89 14.78
CA GLY A 245 1.32 1.40 15.91
C GLY A 245 0.00 2.15 16.11
N SER A 246 -0.58 2.70 15.03
CA SER A 246 -1.82 3.45 15.09
C SER A 246 -3.01 2.53 14.93
N LEU A 247 -3.58 2.15 16.07
CA LEU A 247 -4.78 1.33 16.11
C LEU A 247 -5.98 1.98 15.41
N ALA A 248 -6.10 3.32 15.47
CA ALA A 248 -7.15 4.05 14.75
C ALA A 248 -7.10 3.78 13.24
N LEU A 249 -5.91 3.80 12.62
CA LEU A 249 -5.74 3.47 11.20
C LEU A 249 -5.96 1.99 10.91
N ILE A 250 -5.61 1.10 11.83
CA ILE A 250 -5.93 -0.33 11.71
C ILE A 250 -7.45 -0.56 11.71
N SER A 251 -8.18 0.13 12.59
CA SER A 251 -9.64 0.09 12.62
C SER A 251 -10.24 0.59 11.29
N GLN A 252 -9.74 1.72 10.77
CA GLN A 252 -10.15 2.25 9.45
C GLN A 252 -9.86 1.27 8.31
N SER A 253 -8.76 0.52 8.35
CA SER A 253 -8.44 -0.52 7.37
C SER A 253 -9.48 -1.65 7.37
N ILE A 254 -9.93 -2.07 8.56
CA ILE A 254 -10.99 -3.08 8.71
C ILE A 254 -12.31 -2.54 8.19
N ASP A 255 -12.61 -1.27 8.45
CA ASP A 255 -13.82 -0.63 7.96
C ASP A 255 -13.84 -0.50 6.43
N SER A 256 -12.73 -0.07 5.82
CA SER A 256 -12.57 -0.06 4.37
C SER A 256 -12.77 -1.45 3.75
N ARG A 257 -12.35 -2.52 4.45
CA ARG A 257 -12.63 -3.90 4.02
C ARG A 257 -14.13 -4.24 4.09
N ASN A 258 -14.85 -3.72 5.08
CA ASN A 258 -16.30 -3.89 5.14
C ASN A 258 -16.99 -3.18 3.97
N HIS A 259 -16.55 -1.96 3.63
CA HIS A 259 -17.00 -1.24 2.44
C HIS A 259 -16.76 -2.03 1.14
N MET A 260 -15.68 -2.81 1.04
CA MET A 260 -15.48 -3.72 -0.11
C MET A 260 -16.57 -4.80 -0.20
N TYR A 261 -16.97 -5.39 0.93
CA TYR A 261 -18.03 -6.42 0.95
C TYR A 261 -19.40 -5.82 0.62
N VAL A 262 -19.71 -4.64 1.16
CA VAL A 262 -20.96 -3.94 0.86
C VAL A 262 -21.02 -3.55 -0.61
N ALA A 263 -19.97 -2.91 -1.15
CA ALA A 263 -19.89 -2.56 -2.57
C ALA A 263 -20.07 -3.79 -3.48
N THR A 264 -19.44 -4.91 -3.15
CA THR A 264 -19.62 -6.18 -3.89
C THR A 264 -21.06 -6.67 -3.85
N ALA A 265 -21.72 -6.58 -2.68
CA ALA A 265 -23.12 -6.95 -2.55
C ALA A 265 -24.03 -6.03 -3.38
N VAL A 266 -23.83 -4.71 -3.33
CA VAL A 266 -24.61 -3.74 -4.11
C VAL A 266 -24.42 -3.96 -5.63
N ILE A 267 -23.19 -4.22 -6.09
CA ILE A 267 -22.92 -4.62 -7.48
C ILE A 267 -23.72 -5.88 -7.84
N ALA A 268 -23.70 -6.89 -6.97
CA ALA A 268 -24.48 -8.11 -7.21
C ALA A 268 -25.98 -7.80 -7.30
N GLY A 269 -26.53 -6.96 -6.42
CA GLY A 269 -27.92 -6.50 -6.49
C GLY A 269 -28.26 -5.81 -7.81
N ALA A 270 -27.36 -4.96 -8.32
CA ALA A 270 -27.52 -4.31 -9.62
C ALA A 270 -27.46 -5.29 -10.79
N VAL A 271 -26.56 -6.28 -10.75
CA VAL A 271 -26.47 -7.37 -11.73
C VAL A 271 -27.73 -8.24 -11.71
N PHE A 272 -28.25 -8.57 -10.52
CA PHE A 272 -29.51 -9.30 -10.38
C PHE A 272 -30.68 -8.55 -11.01
N SER A 273 -30.71 -7.22 -10.88
CA SER A 273 -31.72 -6.38 -11.52
C SER A 273 -31.66 -6.47 -13.05
N LEU A 274 -30.47 -6.61 -13.65
CA LEU A 274 -30.30 -6.79 -15.11
C LEU A 274 -30.89 -8.11 -15.63
N VAL A 275 -30.88 -9.16 -14.82
CA VAL A 275 -31.43 -10.49 -15.19
C VAL A 275 -32.89 -10.68 -14.75
N GLY A 276 -33.56 -9.61 -14.34
CA GLY A 276 -34.99 -9.63 -13.96
C GLY A 276 -35.27 -9.90 -12.49
N ILE A 277 -34.25 -9.96 -11.63
CA ILE A 277 -34.40 -10.20 -10.18
C ILE A 277 -34.23 -8.87 -9.44
N HIS A 278 -35.33 -8.13 -9.29
CA HIS A 278 -35.28 -6.72 -8.85
C HIS A 278 -35.27 -6.51 -7.33
N PHE A 279 -35.55 -7.53 -6.52
CA PHE A 279 -35.69 -7.38 -5.07
C PHE A 279 -34.38 -7.45 -4.28
N VAL A 280 -33.29 -7.96 -4.90
CA VAL A 280 -32.01 -8.20 -4.20
C VAL A 280 -31.40 -6.91 -3.68
N ASP A 281 -31.48 -5.83 -4.46
CA ASP A 281 -31.02 -4.50 -4.07
C ASP A 281 -31.68 -4.00 -2.76
N ALA A 282 -32.98 -4.23 -2.60
CA ALA A 282 -33.71 -3.84 -1.39
C ALA A 282 -33.32 -4.68 -0.17
N LEU A 283 -33.01 -5.97 -0.35
CA LEU A 283 -32.50 -6.81 0.74
C LEU A 283 -31.12 -6.36 1.22
N ILE A 284 -30.25 -5.96 0.29
CA ILE A 284 -28.92 -5.42 0.62
C ILE A 284 -29.08 -4.10 1.37
N GLY A 285 -29.94 -3.21 0.88
CA GLY A 285 -30.26 -1.95 1.56
C GLY A 285 -30.77 -2.17 2.98
N LEU A 286 -31.64 -3.17 3.19
CA LEU A 286 -32.16 -3.52 4.52
C LEU A 286 -31.04 -4.00 5.46
N TYR A 287 -30.15 -4.86 4.96
CA TYR A 287 -29.01 -5.36 5.72
C TYR A 287 -28.08 -4.22 6.15
N VAL A 288 -27.74 -3.30 5.24
CA VAL A 288 -26.87 -2.16 5.54
C VAL A 288 -27.56 -1.17 6.48
N SER A 289 -28.86 -0.91 6.31
CA SER A 289 -29.65 -0.10 7.25
C SER A 289 -29.59 -0.66 8.68
N PHE A 290 -29.74 -1.99 8.84
CA PHE A 290 -29.61 -2.62 10.16
C PHE A 290 -28.21 -2.43 10.75
N LYS A 291 -27.16 -2.51 9.93
CA LYS A 291 -25.78 -2.22 10.34
C LYS A 291 -25.65 -0.77 10.85
N ILE A 292 -26.12 0.23 10.08
CA ILE A 292 -26.10 1.65 10.46
C ILE A 292 -26.79 1.86 11.81
N ILE A 293 -27.98 1.30 12.00
CA ILE A 293 -28.75 1.44 13.25
C ILE A 293 -27.98 0.80 14.42
N ARG A 294 -27.47 -0.42 14.24
CA ARG A 294 -26.70 -1.12 15.28
C ARG A 294 -25.47 -0.32 15.70
N ASP A 295 -24.74 0.23 14.73
CA ASP A 295 -23.51 0.97 14.96
C ASP A 295 -23.83 2.33 15.62
N GLY A 296 -24.90 3.00 15.20
CA GLY A 296 -25.45 4.20 15.85
C GLY A 296 -25.85 3.96 17.31
N LEU A 297 -26.53 2.85 17.62
CA LEU A 297 -26.87 2.48 19.01
C LEU A 297 -25.64 2.18 19.87
N GLY A 298 -24.57 1.62 19.27
CA GLY A 298 -23.28 1.44 19.93
C GLY A 298 -22.68 2.79 20.34
N LEU A 299 -22.60 3.72 19.38
CA LEU A 299 -22.10 5.07 19.60
C LEU A 299 -22.98 5.87 20.59
N SER A 300 -24.31 5.72 20.54
CA SER A 300 -25.22 6.29 21.54
C SER A 300 -24.82 5.90 22.97
N ARG A 301 -24.46 4.63 23.18
CA ARG A 301 -24.01 4.14 24.50
C ARG A 301 -22.67 4.73 24.92
N GLU A 302 -21.73 4.86 23.98
CA GLU A 302 -20.42 5.47 24.22
C GLU A 302 -20.52 6.97 24.52
N VAL A 303 -21.41 7.71 23.85
CA VAL A 303 -21.70 9.11 24.18
C VAL A 303 -22.25 9.23 25.60
N ILE A 304 -23.17 8.34 25.98
CA ILE A 304 -23.75 8.30 27.34
C ILE A 304 -22.68 7.91 28.39
N SER A 305 -21.75 6.99 28.09
CA SER A 305 -20.67 6.64 29.03
C SER A 305 -19.58 7.71 29.11
N SER A 306 -19.29 8.40 28.01
CA SER A 306 -18.38 9.55 27.98
C SER A 306 -18.90 10.70 28.84
N PHE A 307 -20.22 10.96 28.81
CA PHE A 307 -20.88 11.84 29.79
C PHE A 307 -20.67 11.42 31.25
N LYS A 308 -20.38 10.14 31.51
CA LYS A 308 -20.12 9.56 32.84
C LYS A 308 -18.62 9.45 33.19
N GLY A 309 -17.70 9.77 32.27
CA GLY A 309 -16.26 9.86 32.53
C GLY A 309 -15.43 8.57 32.40
N GLU A 310 -15.90 7.56 31.67
CA GLU A 310 -15.17 6.29 31.48
C GLU A 310 -14.30 6.29 30.19
N PRO A 311 -13.06 5.74 30.20
CA PRO A 311 -12.20 5.66 29.03
C PRO A 311 -12.57 4.52 28.06
N VAL A 312 -12.30 4.70 26.76
CA VAL A 312 -12.65 3.77 25.67
C VAL A 312 -11.54 2.73 25.43
N ASP A 313 -11.92 1.44 25.39
CA ASP A 313 -11.03 0.31 25.08
C ASP A 313 -11.15 -0.15 23.62
N PHE A 314 -10.03 -0.63 23.11
CA PHE A 314 -9.64 -0.60 21.72
C PHE A 314 -8.98 -1.94 21.30
N SER A 315 -8.84 -2.89 22.22
CA SER A 315 -8.14 -4.17 22.05
C SER A 315 -8.78 -5.20 21.10
N LYS A 316 -9.92 -4.91 20.45
CA LYS A 316 -10.77 -5.93 19.78
C LYS A 316 -10.49 -6.18 18.28
N TYR A 317 -9.52 -5.51 17.68
CA TYR A 317 -9.33 -5.53 16.21
C TYR A 317 -8.10 -6.33 15.76
N GLU A 318 -8.30 -7.56 15.26
CA GLU A 318 -7.25 -8.41 14.67
C GLU A 318 -7.06 -8.17 13.15
N VAL A 319 -5.81 -8.22 12.68
CA VAL A 319 -5.42 -7.78 11.32
C VAL A 319 -5.02 -8.95 10.39
N LEU A 320 -5.97 -9.38 9.55
CA LEU A 320 -5.83 -10.46 8.57
C LEU A 320 -4.68 -10.29 7.54
N LEU A 321 -4.28 -9.05 7.25
CA LEU A 321 -3.28 -8.68 6.23
C LEU A 321 -1.82 -8.93 6.65
N GLU A 322 -1.56 -9.32 7.90
CA GLU A 322 -0.20 -9.69 8.34
C GLU A 322 0.40 -10.82 7.51
N ARG A 323 -0.41 -11.83 7.18
CA ARG A 323 0.10 -13.06 6.56
C ARG A 323 0.67 -12.85 5.15
N ARG A 324 -0.01 -12.08 4.28
CA ARG A 324 0.42 -11.89 2.88
C ARG A 324 1.63 -10.95 2.75
N TRP A 325 1.67 -9.88 3.53
CA TRP A 325 2.80 -8.95 3.51
C TRP A 325 4.06 -9.61 4.09
N LYS A 326 3.91 -10.34 5.20
CA LYS A 326 4.98 -11.11 5.82
C LYS A 326 5.54 -12.18 4.86
N ALA A 327 4.67 -12.89 4.14
CA ALA A 327 5.09 -13.88 3.14
C ALA A 327 5.97 -13.28 2.03
N GLY A 328 5.57 -12.15 1.42
CA GLY A 328 6.37 -11.51 0.36
C GLY A 328 7.74 -11.00 0.83
N HIS A 329 7.82 -10.45 2.06
CA HIS A 329 9.10 -10.03 2.65
C HIS A 329 10.00 -11.24 2.98
N GLU A 330 9.42 -12.31 3.54
CA GLU A 330 10.18 -13.53 3.84
C GLU A 330 10.77 -14.17 2.58
N ASP A 331 10.05 -14.16 1.45
CA ASP A 331 10.53 -14.70 0.19
C ASP A 331 11.71 -13.90 -0.39
N ALA A 332 11.70 -12.57 -0.25
CA ALA A 332 12.84 -11.72 -0.61
C ALA A 332 14.07 -12.04 0.26
N VAL A 333 13.91 -12.17 1.58
CA VAL A 333 15.01 -12.53 2.50
C VAL A 333 15.53 -13.94 2.23
N ARG A 334 14.66 -14.90 1.93
CA ARG A 334 15.04 -16.27 1.55
C ARG A 334 15.88 -16.29 0.27
N THR A 335 15.48 -15.50 -0.73
CA THR A 335 16.26 -15.34 -1.97
C THR A 335 17.66 -14.77 -1.66
N TRP A 336 17.76 -13.84 -0.71
CA TRP A 336 19.03 -13.30 -0.23
C TRP A 336 19.91 -14.34 0.46
N ILE A 337 19.33 -15.23 1.28
CA ILE A 337 20.08 -16.34 1.89
C ILE A 337 20.69 -17.23 0.80
N LEU A 338 19.92 -17.58 -0.24
CA LEU A 338 20.43 -18.37 -1.35
C LEU A 338 21.55 -17.62 -2.12
N TYR A 339 21.38 -16.31 -2.34
CA TYR A 339 22.38 -15.48 -3.00
C TYR A 339 23.70 -15.43 -2.22
N LEU A 340 23.65 -15.21 -0.90
CA LEU A 340 24.84 -15.15 -0.04
C LEU A 340 25.63 -16.47 -0.03
N LEU A 341 24.94 -17.59 -0.25
CA LEU A 341 25.55 -18.94 -0.28
C LEU A 341 26.02 -19.37 -1.68
N ARG A 342 25.87 -18.52 -2.70
CA ARG A 342 26.25 -18.84 -4.09
C ARG A 342 27.74 -19.17 -4.23
N ASP A 343 28.59 -18.42 -3.53
CA ASP A 343 30.04 -18.46 -3.69
C ASP A 343 30.73 -19.32 -2.61
N GLY A 344 29.98 -19.91 -1.68
CA GLY A 344 30.50 -20.75 -0.60
C GLY A 344 29.50 -20.96 0.54
N GLY A 345 29.78 -21.96 1.39
CA GLY A 345 28.99 -22.20 2.60
C GLY A 345 29.29 -21.19 3.71
N LEU A 346 28.27 -20.82 4.47
CA LEU A 346 28.37 -19.87 5.59
C LEU A 346 27.75 -20.47 6.84
N THR A 347 28.34 -20.17 8.00
CA THR A 347 27.78 -20.52 9.30
C THR A 347 26.54 -19.69 9.63
N ARG A 348 25.78 -20.10 10.64
CA ARG A 348 24.61 -19.34 11.14
C ARG A 348 24.97 -17.89 11.48
N GLU A 349 26.06 -17.68 12.21
CA GLU A 349 26.48 -16.35 12.65
C GLU A 349 26.94 -15.48 11.49
N GLU A 350 27.67 -16.05 10.53
CA GLU A 350 28.09 -15.36 9.31
C GLU A 350 26.91 -14.96 8.44
N LEU A 351 25.92 -15.83 8.26
CA LEU A 351 24.68 -15.53 7.54
C LEU A 351 23.89 -14.41 8.20
N ILE A 352 23.67 -14.47 9.52
CA ILE A 352 22.95 -13.43 10.25
C ILE A 352 23.70 -12.10 10.13
N ASN A 353 25.01 -12.09 10.35
CA ASN A 353 25.82 -10.87 10.21
C ASN A 353 25.78 -10.32 8.78
N ALA A 354 25.83 -11.19 7.75
CA ALA A 354 25.72 -10.79 6.36
C ALA A 354 24.34 -10.21 6.03
N LEU A 355 23.26 -10.81 6.52
CA LEU A 355 21.89 -10.29 6.37
C LEU A 355 21.72 -8.95 7.11
N GLU A 356 22.23 -8.81 8.33
CA GLU A 356 22.17 -7.55 9.07
C GLU A 356 22.97 -6.46 8.36
N ARG A 357 24.17 -6.76 7.88
CA ARG A 357 25.00 -5.82 7.12
C ARG A 357 24.29 -5.38 5.83
N THR A 358 23.75 -6.33 5.09
CA THR A 358 23.23 -6.08 3.73
C THR A 358 21.82 -5.49 3.75
N LEU A 359 20.96 -5.92 4.66
CA LEU A 359 19.55 -5.50 4.70
C LEU A 359 19.27 -4.40 5.72
N LYS A 360 19.99 -4.33 6.85
CA LYS A 360 19.80 -3.24 7.84
C LYS A 360 20.75 -2.06 7.64
N ARG A 361 22.00 -2.30 7.21
CA ARG A 361 23.07 -1.28 7.24
C ARG A 361 23.45 -0.70 5.88
N ALA A 362 23.21 -1.41 4.78
CA ALA A 362 23.57 -0.91 3.44
C ALA A 362 22.63 0.21 2.99
N TYR A 363 23.20 1.29 2.45
CA TYR A 363 22.42 2.33 1.79
C TYR A 363 21.96 1.83 0.41
N VAL A 364 20.65 1.94 0.16
CA VAL A 364 20.03 1.66 -1.13
C VAL A 364 19.19 2.89 -1.49
N PRO A 365 19.57 3.67 -2.52
CA PRO A 365 18.80 4.83 -2.96
C PRO A 365 17.32 4.52 -3.13
N LEU A 366 16.46 5.55 -2.97
CA LEU A 366 14.99 5.46 -2.87
C LEU A 366 14.53 4.74 -1.59
N VAL A 367 14.89 3.49 -1.38
CA VAL A 367 14.41 2.68 -0.24
C VAL A 367 14.83 3.30 1.10
N SER A 368 16.10 3.69 1.22
CA SER A 368 16.63 4.39 2.38
C SER A 368 15.97 5.77 2.58
N GLU A 369 15.78 6.53 1.50
CA GLU A 369 15.19 7.87 1.56
C GLU A 369 13.72 7.85 1.99
N PHE A 370 12.92 6.91 1.47
CA PHE A 370 11.54 6.68 1.88
C PHE A 370 11.41 5.97 3.25
N GLY A 371 12.54 5.61 3.89
CA GLY A 371 12.60 5.01 5.22
C GLY A 371 12.12 3.56 5.27
N PHE A 372 12.12 2.87 4.14
CA PHE A 372 11.79 1.45 4.03
C PHE A 372 13.06 0.60 4.12
N ALA A 373 13.94 0.85 5.09
CA ALA A 373 15.23 0.15 5.09
C ALA A 373 14.99 -1.39 5.04
N PRO A 374 15.70 -2.14 4.17
CA PRO A 374 15.30 -3.51 3.80
C PRO A 374 15.14 -4.50 4.97
N GLY A 375 15.75 -4.23 6.13
CA GLY A 375 15.67 -5.02 7.36
C GLY A 375 14.86 -4.39 8.50
N THR A 376 14.10 -3.30 8.27
CA THR A 376 13.29 -2.68 9.34
C THR A 376 12.18 -3.61 9.82
N GLY A 377 12.16 -3.89 11.13
CA GLY A 377 11.15 -4.75 11.76
C GLY A 377 11.49 -6.25 11.83
N TYR A 378 12.67 -6.65 11.37
CA TYR A 378 13.14 -8.05 11.45
C TYR A 378 14.24 -8.21 12.52
N ASP A 379 14.02 -9.13 13.45
CA ASP A 379 15.10 -9.65 14.28
C ASP A 379 15.63 -10.91 13.62
N PHE A 380 16.68 -10.76 12.79
CA PHE A 380 17.28 -11.88 12.08
C PHE A 380 17.87 -12.93 13.02
N LYS A 381 18.15 -12.61 14.27
CA LYS A 381 18.67 -13.57 15.25
C LYS A 381 17.55 -14.45 15.79
N GLU A 382 16.41 -13.85 16.15
CA GLU A 382 15.24 -14.57 16.66
C GLU A 382 14.45 -15.28 15.56
N GLN A 383 14.38 -14.69 14.36
CA GLN A 383 13.52 -15.16 13.27
C GLN A 383 14.27 -15.99 12.21
N PHE A 384 15.57 -16.24 12.39
CA PHE A 384 16.43 -17.00 11.44
C PHE A 384 15.82 -18.36 11.05
N GLU A 385 15.35 -19.12 12.05
CA GLU A 385 14.82 -20.47 11.82
C GLU A 385 13.56 -20.44 10.94
N GLN A 386 12.72 -19.41 11.07
CA GLN A 386 11.51 -19.25 10.24
C GLN A 386 11.86 -18.95 8.77
N LEU A 387 13.02 -18.31 8.53
CA LEU A 387 13.51 -18.03 7.18
C LEU A 387 14.09 -19.28 6.53
N VAL A 388 14.89 -20.05 7.26
CA VAL A 388 15.68 -21.16 6.72
C VAL A 388 14.90 -22.47 6.65
N THR A 389 13.96 -22.73 7.58
CA THR A 389 13.19 -23.98 7.61
C THR A 389 12.52 -24.33 6.26
N PRO A 390 11.83 -23.39 5.58
CA PRO A 390 11.23 -23.68 4.28
C PRO A 390 12.26 -23.98 3.17
N LEU A 391 13.46 -23.38 3.26
CA LEU A 391 14.54 -23.63 2.32
C LEU A 391 15.15 -25.02 2.50
N LEU A 392 15.31 -25.49 3.75
CA LEU A 392 15.73 -26.85 4.04
C LEU A 392 14.66 -27.88 3.63
N ALA A 393 13.39 -27.61 3.94
CA ALA A 393 12.28 -28.48 3.59
C ALA A 393 12.08 -28.60 2.07
N GLY A 394 12.35 -27.53 1.32
CA GLY A 394 12.31 -27.49 -0.14
C GLY A 394 13.59 -27.96 -0.83
N ASP A 395 14.53 -28.57 -0.10
CA ASP A 395 15.84 -29.00 -0.61
C ASP A 395 16.66 -27.88 -1.25
N ALA A 396 16.39 -26.60 -0.95
CA ALA A 396 17.15 -25.47 -1.47
C ALA A 396 18.48 -25.25 -0.71
N LEU A 397 18.54 -25.74 0.54
CA LEU A 397 19.71 -25.70 1.40
C LEU A 397 19.98 -27.07 2.00
N LYS A 398 21.25 -27.33 2.30
CA LYS A 398 21.69 -28.44 3.16
C LYS A 398 22.59 -27.91 4.28
N VAL A 399 22.64 -28.62 5.40
CA VAL A 399 23.49 -28.28 6.54
C VAL A 399 24.57 -29.35 6.67
N GLU A 400 25.84 -28.94 6.65
CA GLU A 400 26.99 -29.78 6.93
C GLU A 400 27.72 -29.22 8.17
N GLY A 401 27.57 -29.90 9.32
CA GLY A 401 28.04 -29.38 10.59
C GLY A 401 27.23 -28.15 11.03
N ASP A 402 27.90 -27.00 11.15
CA ASP A 402 27.27 -25.68 11.41
C ASP A 402 27.20 -24.79 10.16
N THR A 403 27.53 -25.35 8.99
CA THR A 403 27.62 -24.60 7.73
C THR A 403 26.40 -24.88 6.86
N PHE A 404 25.73 -23.82 6.42
CA PHE A 404 24.68 -23.88 5.41
C PHE A 404 25.30 -23.85 4.02
N LEU A 405 24.86 -24.76 3.15
CA LEU A 405 25.34 -24.91 1.79
C LEU A 405 24.17 -24.89 0.81
N LEU A 406 24.40 -24.28 -0.35
CA LEU A 406 23.45 -24.28 -1.45
C LEU A 406 23.43 -25.66 -2.15
N THR A 407 22.24 -26.19 -2.39
CA THR A 407 22.06 -27.43 -3.17
C THR A 407 21.90 -27.14 -4.66
N GLU A 408 21.84 -28.17 -5.51
CA GLU A 408 21.51 -28.00 -6.93
C GLU A 408 20.11 -27.41 -7.12
N THR A 409 19.13 -27.85 -6.31
CA THR A 409 17.76 -27.31 -6.31
C THR A 409 17.74 -25.83 -5.94
N GLY A 410 18.47 -25.44 -4.89
CA GLY A 410 18.62 -24.05 -4.47
C GLY A 410 19.33 -23.19 -5.50
N SER A 411 20.39 -23.71 -6.12
CA SER A 411 21.12 -23.04 -7.20
C SER A 411 20.24 -22.83 -8.45
N SER A 412 19.45 -23.83 -8.83
CA SER A 412 18.50 -23.73 -9.95
C SER A 412 17.40 -22.71 -9.67
N SER A 413 16.84 -22.71 -8.46
CA SER A 413 15.86 -21.73 -8.00
C SER A 413 16.43 -20.30 -8.03
N LEU A 414 17.64 -20.11 -7.47
CA LEU A 414 18.34 -18.83 -7.49
C LEU A 414 18.63 -18.37 -8.93
N LYS A 415 19.14 -19.25 -9.79
CA LYS A 415 19.39 -18.94 -11.21
C LYS A 415 18.11 -18.55 -11.95
N SER A 416 17.00 -19.22 -11.70
CA SER A 416 15.69 -18.87 -12.25
C SER A 416 15.27 -17.46 -11.83
N THR A 417 15.41 -17.15 -10.54
CA THR A 417 15.12 -15.82 -9.99
C THR A 417 16.04 -14.75 -10.56
N LEU A 418 17.36 -14.96 -10.56
CA LEU A 418 18.34 -14.04 -11.13
C LEU A 418 18.15 -13.82 -12.64
N LYS A 419 17.79 -14.87 -13.39
CA LYS A 419 17.51 -14.79 -14.83
C LYS A 419 16.25 -13.97 -15.11
N ASN A 420 15.19 -14.14 -14.31
CA ASN A 420 13.98 -13.30 -14.40
C ASN A 420 14.27 -11.82 -14.05
N LEU A 421 15.38 -11.56 -13.36
CA LEU A 421 15.84 -10.24 -12.97
C LEU A 421 17.01 -9.72 -13.84
N ARG A 422 17.46 -10.49 -14.85
CA ARG A 422 18.60 -10.19 -15.74
C ARG A 422 19.93 -9.81 -15.06
N PHE A 423 20.16 -10.18 -13.80
CA PHE A 423 21.39 -9.82 -13.08
C PHE A 423 22.66 -10.57 -13.50
N PHE A 424 22.56 -11.59 -14.37
CA PHE A 424 23.71 -12.36 -14.82
C PHE A 424 23.49 -12.92 -16.23
N GLN A 425 24.34 -12.53 -17.19
CA GLN A 425 24.73 -13.41 -18.29
C GLN A 425 25.88 -14.26 -17.77
N LEU A 426 25.59 -15.44 -17.24
CA LEU A 426 26.61 -16.44 -16.94
C LEU A 426 26.83 -17.26 -18.21
N ASP A 427 28.01 -17.11 -18.81
CA ASP A 427 28.60 -18.13 -19.69
C ASP A 427 29.09 -19.33 -18.85
#